data_AF-A0A939H7H8-F1
#
_entry.id   AF-A0A939H7H8-F1
#
_cell.length_a   1.000
_cell.length_b   1.000
_cell.length_c   1.000
_cell.angle_alpha   90.00
_cell.angle_beta   90.00
_cell.angle_gamma   90.00
#
_symmetry.space_group_name_H-M   'P 1'
#
loop_
_entity.id
_entity.type
_entity.pdbx_description
1 polymer ?
#
loop_
_entity_poly.entity_id
_entity_poly.type
_entity_poly.pdbx_seq_one_letter_code
_entity_poly.pdbx_strand_id
1 'polypeptide(L)'
;MDNGTLRLIGLMLLFMLGGGLYSLVMSYFTKNNLLRFLPSLAGIILIPYLIYQMYYGNLEGFMPLAYLLFIFMILSIIIGNVLANIIVNILQKRK
;
A
#
# COMPACT_ATOMS: atom_id res chain seq x y z
N MET A 1 9.86 23.32 0.94
CA MET A 1 8.80 22.32 1.09
C MET A 1 7.81 22.84 2.12
N ASP A 2 6.57 22.90 1.73
CA ASP A 2 5.41 23.30 2.50
C ASP A 2 4.96 22.18 3.46
N ASN A 3 4.38 22.58 4.61
CA ASN A 3 4.04 21.67 5.71
C ASN A 3 3.03 20.58 5.29
N GLY A 4 2.18 20.87 4.30
CA GLY A 4 1.26 19.91 3.69
C GLY A 4 2.00 18.77 2.97
N THR A 5 2.98 19.11 2.14
CA THR A 5 3.82 18.16 1.40
C THR A 5 4.61 17.23 2.34
N LEU A 6 5.15 17.77 3.44
CA LEU A 6 5.84 16.95 4.45
C LEU A 6 4.91 15.97 5.18
N ARG A 7 3.69 16.40 5.54
CA ARG A 7 2.67 15.53 6.15
C ARG A 7 2.25 14.41 5.21
N LEU A 8 2.11 14.72 3.93
CA LEU A 8 1.77 13.76 2.87
C LEU A 8 2.84 12.69 2.72
N ILE A 9 4.11 13.11 2.63
CA ILE A 9 5.25 12.18 2.57
C ILE A 9 5.33 11.34 3.85
N GLY A 10 5.10 11.94 5.02
CA GLY A 10 5.07 11.24 6.30
C GLY A 10 3.97 10.16 6.38
N LEU A 11 2.76 10.48 5.91
CA LEU A 11 1.67 9.51 5.81
C LEU A 11 2.02 8.38 4.84
N MET A 12 2.55 8.70 3.65
CA MET A 12 2.98 7.68 2.68
C MET A 12 4.01 6.73 3.29
N LEU A 13 5.00 7.25 4.02
CA LEU A 13 6.01 6.44 4.71
C LEU A 13 5.41 5.56 5.80
N LEU A 14 4.52 6.10 6.64
CA LEU A 14 3.80 5.34 7.68
C LEU A 14 3.00 4.17 7.08
N PHE A 15 2.33 4.39 5.96
CA PHE A 15 1.59 3.34 5.27
C PHE A 15 2.50 2.31 4.60
N MET A 16 3.62 2.72 4.00
CA MET A 16 4.65 1.79 3.51
C MET A 16 5.17 0.89 4.64
N LEU A 17 5.44 1.48 5.80
CA LEU A 17 5.88 0.76 7.00
C LEU A 17 4.78 -0.18 7.51
N GLY A 18 3.52 0.25 7.52
CA GLY A 18 2.39 -0.60 7.90
C GLY A 18 2.22 -1.81 6.99
N GLY A 19 2.30 -1.62 5.68
CA GLY A 19 2.29 -2.72 4.70
C GLY A 19 3.49 -3.66 4.86
N GLY A 20 4.67 -3.11 5.10
CA GLY A 20 5.88 -3.88 5.37
C GLY A 20 5.82 -4.68 6.67
N LEU A 21 5.28 -4.09 7.75
CA LEU A 21 5.09 -4.77 9.04
C LEU A 21 4.08 -5.91 8.93
N TYR A 22 2.94 -5.69 8.27
CA TYR A 22 1.98 -6.75 8.00
C TYR A 22 2.62 -7.92 7.24
N SER A 23 3.40 -7.60 6.19
CA SER A 23 4.13 -8.59 5.41
C SER A 23 5.14 -9.38 6.24
N LEU A 24 5.88 -8.70 7.13
CA LEU A 24 6.82 -9.32 8.05
C LEU A 24 6.10 -10.25 9.05
N VAL A 25 5.03 -9.78 9.69
CA VAL A 25 4.24 -10.57 10.63
C VAL A 25 3.68 -11.81 9.93
N MET A 26 3.01 -11.66 8.79
CA MET A 26 2.50 -12.81 8.04
C MET A 26 3.62 -13.72 7.54
N SER A 27 4.81 -13.19 7.27
CA SER A 27 5.96 -14.03 6.90
C SER A 27 6.49 -14.90 8.03
N TYR A 28 6.42 -14.41 9.27
CA TYR A 28 6.79 -15.18 10.45
C TYR A 28 5.70 -16.17 10.87
N PHE A 29 4.42 -15.78 10.79
CA PHE A 29 3.29 -16.62 11.23
C PHE A 29 2.81 -17.61 10.18
N THR A 30 3.01 -17.33 8.89
CA THR A 30 2.54 -18.19 7.80
C THR A 30 3.63 -18.42 6.74
N LYS A 31 3.88 -19.70 6.44
CA LYS A 31 4.67 -20.11 5.25
C LYS A 31 3.87 -19.99 3.95
N ASN A 32 2.60 -19.62 4.02
CA ASN A 32 1.74 -19.49 2.86
C ASN A 32 2.03 -18.17 2.13
N ASN A 33 2.71 -18.28 0.99
CA ASN A 33 3.07 -17.14 0.15
C ASN A 33 1.85 -16.31 -0.29
N LEU A 34 0.69 -16.93 -0.44
CA LEU A 34 -0.52 -16.26 -0.94
C LEU A 34 -1.09 -15.25 0.07
N LEU A 35 -1.05 -15.59 1.37
CA LEU A 35 -1.48 -14.70 2.45
C LEU A 35 -0.58 -13.46 2.60
N ARG A 36 0.69 -13.54 2.20
CA ARG A 36 1.61 -12.40 2.22
C ARG A 36 1.28 -11.35 1.16
N PHE A 37 0.75 -11.76 0.02
CA PHE A 37 0.37 -10.84 -1.08
C PHE A 37 -1.06 -10.32 -0.99
N LEU A 38 -1.83 -10.76 0.00
CA LEU A 38 -3.26 -10.42 0.15
C LEU A 38 -3.53 -8.89 0.21
N PRO A 39 -2.73 -8.07 0.94
CA PRO A 39 -2.87 -6.61 0.89
C PRO A 39 -2.62 -6.04 -0.49
N SER A 40 -1.66 -6.62 -1.22
CA SER A 40 -1.33 -6.17 -2.58
C SER A 40 -2.43 -6.54 -3.57
N LEU A 41 -3.00 -7.73 -3.46
CA LEU A 41 -4.13 -8.18 -4.28
C LEU A 41 -5.38 -7.32 -4.04
N ALA A 42 -5.71 -7.05 -2.78
CA ALA A 42 -6.81 -6.14 -2.43
C ALA A 42 -6.56 -4.73 -2.99
N GLY A 43 -5.32 -4.24 -2.90
CA GLY A 43 -4.93 -2.95 -3.46
C GLY A 43 -5.07 -2.87 -4.98
N ILE A 44 -4.64 -3.90 -5.70
CA ILE A 44 -4.75 -3.98 -7.18
C ILE A 44 -6.22 -3.95 -7.63
N ILE A 45 -7.14 -4.51 -6.85
CA ILE A 45 -8.58 -4.48 -7.15
C ILE A 45 -9.21 -3.12 -6.81
N LEU A 46 -8.77 -2.50 -5.70
CA LEU A 46 -9.31 -1.21 -5.25
C LEU A 46 -8.89 -0.03 -6.13
N ILE A 47 -7.68 -0.03 -6.70
CA ILE A 47 -7.19 1.08 -7.53
C ILE A 47 -8.12 1.34 -8.75
N PRO A 48 -8.46 0.34 -9.59
CA PRO A 48 -9.40 0.52 -10.70
C PRO A 48 -10.76 1.05 -10.27
N TYR A 49 -11.28 0.60 -9.12
CA TYR A 49 -12.54 1.08 -8.57
C TYR A 49 -12.47 2.56 -8.19
N LEU A 50 -11.40 2.98 -7.52
CA LEU A 50 -11.19 4.38 -7.14
C LEU A 50 -11.00 5.28 -8.37
N ILE A 51 -10.27 4.80 -9.39
CA ILE A 51 -10.14 5.49 -10.67
C ILE A 51 -11.51 5.61 -11.35
N TYR A 52 -12.29 4.53 -11.38
CA TYR A 52 -13.64 4.56 -11.95
C TYR A 52 -14.53 5.59 -11.24
N GLN A 53 -14.52 5.62 -9.91
CA GLN A 53 -15.24 6.63 -9.13
C GLN A 53 -14.77 8.06 -9.41
N MET A 54 -13.46 8.27 -9.62
CA MET A 54 -12.94 9.58 -9.99
C MET A 54 -13.42 10.09 -11.36
N TYR A 55 -13.56 9.20 -12.34
CA TYR A 55 -13.92 9.59 -13.70
C TYR A 55 -15.43 9.60 -13.97
N TYR A 56 -16.17 8.67 -13.35
CA TYR A 56 -17.60 8.45 -13.64
C TYR A 56 -18.52 8.73 -12.45
N GLY A 57 -17.96 8.91 -11.25
CA GLY A 57 -18.71 9.36 -10.08
C GLY A 57 -18.98 10.86 -10.16
N ASN A 58 -20.22 11.28 -9.88
CA ASN A 58 -20.52 12.69 -9.62
C ASN A 58 -19.96 13.07 -8.25
N LEU A 59 -18.67 13.39 -8.22
CA LEU A 59 -17.94 13.71 -7.00
C LEU A 59 -18.07 15.19 -6.66
N GLU A 60 -18.53 15.46 -5.44
CA GLU A 60 -18.64 16.81 -4.91
C GLU A 60 -17.42 17.20 -4.06
N GLY A 61 -17.05 18.48 -4.09
CA GLY A 61 -16.00 19.05 -3.25
C GLY A 61 -14.61 18.40 -3.46
N PHE A 62 -13.94 18.05 -2.36
CA PHE A 62 -12.57 17.52 -2.36
C PHE A 62 -12.47 15.99 -2.52
N MET A 63 -13.57 15.29 -2.82
CA MET A 63 -13.55 13.83 -3.01
C MET A 63 -12.56 13.33 -4.07
N PRO A 64 -12.38 13.99 -5.24
CA PRO A 64 -11.41 13.54 -6.24
C PRO A 64 -9.97 13.53 -5.69
N LEU A 65 -9.62 14.55 -4.88
CA LEU A 65 -8.32 14.64 -4.24
C LEU A 65 -8.16 13.54 -3.18
N ALA A 66 -9.21 13.23 -2.41
CA ALA A 66 -9.20 12.14 -1.45
C ALA A 66 -8.96 10.79 -2.14
N TYR A 67 -9.64 10.50 -3.24
CA TYR A 67 -9.43 9.26 -4.00
C TYR A 67 -8.03 9.16 -4.61
N LEU A 68 -7.50 10.27 -5.12
CA LEU A 68 -6.10 10.33 -5.57
C LEU A 68 -5.13 9.96 -4.44
N LEU A 69 -5.35 10.50 -3.24
CA LEU A 69 -4.55 10.18 -2.05
C LEU A 69 -4.69 8.72 -1.63
N PHE A 70 -5.90 8.15 -1.69
CA PHE A 70 -6.13 6.73 -1.43
C PHE A 70 -5.39 5.84 -2.43
N ILE A 71 -5.36 6.21 -3.72
CA ILE A 71 -4.61 5.47 -4.75
C ILE A 71 -3.11 5.48 -4.41
N PHE A 72 -2.54 6.65 -4.09
CA PHE A 72 -1.13 6.74 -3.69
C PHE A 72 -0.82 5.93 -2.43
N MET A 73 -1.73 5.94 -1.46
CA MET A 73 -1.61 5.15 -0.24
C MET A 73 -1.62 3.64 -0.53
N ILE A 74 -2.52 3.17 -1.39
CA ILE A 74 -2.57 1.75 -1.78
C ILE A 74 -1.30 1.35 -2.52
N LEU A 75 -0.81 2.19 -3.44
CA LEU A 75 0.46 1.95 -4.14
C LEU A 75 1.64 1.85 -3.16
N SER A 76 1.71 2.75 -2.19
CA SER A 76 2.70 2.70 -1.10
C SER A 76 2.65 1.38 -0.33
N ILE A 77 1.46 0.89 0.02
CA ILE A 77 1.29 -0.40 0.71
C ILE A 77 1.76 -1.56 -0.16
N ILE A 78 1.41 -1.57 -1.45
CA ILE A 78 1.84 -2.60 -2.41
C ILE A 78 3.36 -2.65 -2.48
N ILE A 79 4.01 -1.49 -2.65
CA ILE A 79 5.47 -1.39 -2.74
C ILE A 79 6.12 -1.86 -1.43
N GLY A 80 5.62 -1.40 -0.27
CA GLY A 80 6.13 -1.82 1.03
C GLY A 80 6.03 -3.33 1.24
N ASN A 81 4.92 -3.94 0.84
CA ASN A 81 4.73 -5.39 0.91
C ASN A 81 5.67 -6.16 -0.02
N VAL A 82 5.88 -5.69 -1.25
CA VAL A 82 6.83 -6.31 -2.20
C VAL A 82 8.26 -6.23 -1.66
N LEU A 83 8.68 -5.06 -1.19
CA LEU A 83 10.01 -4.86 -0.60
C LEU A 83 10.22 -5.74 0.63
N ALA A 84 9.24 -5.82 1.54
CA ALA A 84 9.30 -6.68 2.72
C ALA A 84 9.46 -8.16 2.33
N ASN A 85 8.70 -8.65 1.34
CA ASN A 85 8.84 -10.01 0.84
C ASN A 85 10.22 -10.27 0.21
N ILE A 86 10.78 -9.32 -0.53
CA ILE A 86 12.14 -9.42 -1.08
C ILE A 86 13.16 -9.53 0.06
N ILE A 87 13.07 -8.66 1.07
CA ILE A 87 13.97 -8.66 2.23
C ILE A 87 13.88 -9.99 2.98
N VAL A 88 12.66 -10.47 3.27
CA VAL A 88 12.43 -11.75 3.95
C VAL A 88 13.02 -12.91 3.15
N ASN A 89 12.82 -12.96 1.84
CA ASN A 89 13.38 -14.03 1.00
C ASN A 89 14.91 -14.01 0.98
N ILE A 90 15.53 -12.83 0.94
CA ILE A 90 17.00 -12.70 1.02
C ILE A 90 17.49 -13.18 2.39
N LEU A 91 16.83 -12.80 3.48
CA LEU A 91 17.19 -13.22 4.84
C LEU A 91 17.02 -14.73 5.05
N GLN A 92 15.97 -15.33 4.47
CA GLN A 92 15.73 -16.77 4.56
C GLN A 92 16.71 -17.59 3.73
N LYS A 93 17.16 -17.10 2.56
CA LYS A 93 18.20 -17.76 1.75
C LYS A 93 19.61 -17.70 2.36
N ARG A 94 19.84 -16.81 3.34
CA ARG A 94 21.13 -16.67 4.05
C ARG A 94 21.22 -17.54 5.31
N LYS A 95 20.13 -18.18 5.73
CA LYS A 95 20.12 -19.22 6.78
C LYS A 95 20.27 -20.59 6.15
#